data_AF-A0AAV4EIC5-F1
#
_entry.id   AF-A0AAV4EIC5-F1
#
_cell.length_a   1.000
_cell.length_b   1.000
_cell.length_c   1.000
_cell.angle_alpha   90.00
_cell.angle_beta   90.00
_cell.angle_gamma   90.00
#
_symmetry.space_group_name_H-M   'P 1'
#
loop_
_entity.id
_entity.type
_entity.pdbx_description
1 polymer ?
#
loop_
_entity_poly.entity_id
_entity_poly.type
_entity_poly.pdbx_seq_one_letter_code
_entity_poly.pdbx_strand_id
1 'polypeptide(L)'
;MQTDQSETSSEGISWACLHTIESYRKIFAGITLICLLISYALFTNGISLPRLIKTPLKLRSYPFFPSEVAGKYQQTKVNCSAVIAGDEIETKRAATIARLLAVDEKKTPYSVQALRALRKSDTKYVDALQKEMKTWSREFQALSTEWYLNATQDCEWFKRTRGYIMSSLTQQEAEFPIAFSLMVYTDLEMMERLLRIVYRPQNFYCIHVDRKSKPMFYRAVKALVGCFPHNVRVASRRINVLWGNFSVLEPELVCMKDLWDMDTDKHIGRRRGFFHTMERQNTRRKKWKYFINLTGQEFPLMTNYELVKVLQAFKGANNVEGTRARVPKNWWKTSPPHGIIPTKGSIHAVMNRATVDFILHDYRIKDFLKWLNTTKVPDETMFASLNYNPQLNIPGTYNGANFEKLSSLTRYKIWISNNLSCASGQIVRHICILSTGDLPRMTNSPAMFANKFFLHQDRVAIGCLEERLYNNTRDECLGLKSFNTSFYEKQDFVLHQVPPR
;
A
#
# COMPACT_ATOMS: atom_id res chain seq x y z
N MET A 1 -5.95 50.37 23.13
CA MET A 1 -4.50 50.31 22.88
C MET A 1 -4.06 48.87 23.02
N GLN A 2 -3.28 48.40 22.05
CA GLN A 2 -2.62 47.09 21.93
C GLN A 2 -3.49 45.84 21.72
N THR A 3 -3.74 45.61 20.44
CA THR A 3 -3.71 44.29 19.77
C THR A 3 -2.36 43.61 19.98
N ASP A 4 -2.36 42.30 20.26
CA ASP A 4 -1.18 41.47 20.03
C ASP A 4 -1.54 40.10 19.47
N GLN A 5 -0.66 39.64 18.59
CA GLN A 5 -0.83 38.68 17.51
C GLN A 5 -0.80 37.22 17.98
N SER A 6 -1.67 36.37 17.43
CA SER A 6 -1.46 34.92 17.40
C SER A 6 -1.03 34.50 15.99
N GLU A 7 0.22 34.01 15.91
CA GLU A 7 0.89 33.57 14.70
C GLU A 7 0.17 32.41 14.01
N THR A 8 -0.14 32.58 12.73
CA THR A 8 -0.51 31.52 11.82
C THR A 8 0.75 30.80 11.33
N SER A 9 0.93 29.54 11.72
CA SER A 9 2.00 28.69 11.19
C SER A 9 1.72 28.35 9.73
N SER A 10 2.46 28.97 8.80
CA SER A 10 2.47 28.59 7.40
C SER A 10 3.22 27.26 7.21
N GLU A 11 2.53 26.24 6.70
CA GLU A 11 3.14 24.97 6.32
C GLU A 11 4.12 25.19 5.15
N GLY A 12 5.42 25.07 5.43
CA GLY A 12 6.48 25.19 4.42
C GLY A 12 6.47 24.02 3.43
N ILE A 13 6.47 24.34 2.13
CA ILE A 13 6.60 23.37 1.04
C ILE A 13 7.99 22.70 1.12
N SER A 14 8.03 21.36 1.10
CA SER A 14 9.27 20.57 1.16
C SER A 14 10.26 20.92 0.03
N TRP A 15 11.56 20.97 0.36
CA TRP A 15 12.66 21.22 -0.59
C TRP A 15 12.64 20.28 -1.81
N ALA A 16 12.17 19.03 -1.65
CA ALA A 16 12.02 18.08 -2.76
C ALA A 16 10.89 18.45 -3.72
N CYS A 17 9.79 19.01 -3.20
CA CYS A 17 8.67 19.47 -4.02
C CYS A 17 9.02 20.83 -4.70
N LEU A 18 9.70 21.74 -3.99
CA LEU A 18 10.19 23.03 -4.52
C LEU A 18 11.26 22.89 -5.61
N HIS A 19 12.25 22.01 -5.45
CA HIS A 19 13.30 21.81 -6.47
C HIS A 19 12.72 21.37 -7.81
N THR A 20 11.60 20.64 -7.78
CA THR A 20 10.93 20.24 -9.02
C THR A 20 10.31 21.45 -9.71
N ILE A 21 9.59 22.30 -8.98
CA ILE A 21 8.95 23.52 -9.50
C ILE A 21 9.99 24.53 -10.03
N GLU A 22 11.08 24.74 -9.30
CA GLU A 22 12.10 25.73 -9.71
C GLU A 22 12.96 25.24 -10.88
N SER A 23 13.20 23.94 -10.99
CA SER A 23 13.83 23.34 -12.18
C SER A 23 12.96 23.57 -13.43
N TYR A 24 11.64 23.47 -13.33
CA TYR A 24 10.72 23.77 -14.45
C TYR A 24 10.76 25.24 -14.86
N ARG A 25 10.76 26.18 -13.90
CA ARG A 25 10.88 27.63 -14.19
C ARG A 25 12.20 27.98 -14.87
N LYS A 26 13.32 27.41 -14.40
CA LYS A 26 14.66 27.64 -14.99
C LYS A 26 14.82 26.98 -16.36
N ILE A 27 14.21 25.82 -16.59
CA ILE A 27 14.20 25.16 -17.91
C ILE A 27 13.36 25.95 -18.91
N PHE A 28 12.17 26.42 -18.54
CA PHE A 28 11.37 27.27 -19.43
C PHE A 28 12.06 28.59 -19.72
N ALA A 29 12.56 29.30 -18.71
CA ALA A 29 13.32 30.54 -18.91
C ALA A 29 14.58 30.33 -19.76
N GLY A 30 15.30 29.23 -19.56
CA GLY A 30 16.48 28.86 -20.36
C GLY A 30 16.13 28.54 -21.82
N ILE A 31 15.05 27.80 -22.08
CA ILE A 31 14.58 27.52 -23.44
C ILE A 31 14.08 28.80 -24.12
N THR A 32 13.38 29.69 -23.42
CA THR A 32 12.92 30.97 -23.97
C THR A 32 14.10 31.91 -24.27
N LEU A 33 15.11 31.97 -23.40
CA LEU A 33 16.30 32.78 -23.60
C LEU A 33 17.18 32.24 -24.74
N ILE A 34 17.34 30.91 -24.84
CA ILE A 34 18.05 30.26 -25.95
C ILE A 34 17.30 30.46 -27.27
N CYS A 35 15.97 30.32 -27.30
CA CYS A 35 15.18 30.60 -28.50
C CYS A 35 15.26 32.08 -28.91
N LEU A 36 15.25 33.03 -27.96
CA LEU A 36 15.38 34.46 -28.24
C LEU A 36 16.79 34.82 -28.74
N LEU A 37 17.84 34.24 -28.17
CA LEU A 37 19.22 34.43 -28.61
C LEU A 37 19.48 33.79 -29.98
N ILE A 38 18.90 32.62 -30.25
CA ILE A 38 18.97 31.96 -31.58
C ILE A 38 18.18 32.78 -32.62
N SER A 39 17.01 33.32 -32.25
CA SER A 39 16.20 34.15 -33.15
C SER A 39 16.90 35.47 -33.47
N TYR A 40 17.53 36.10 -32.48
CA TYR A 40 18.30 37.33 -32.66
C TYR A 40 19.59 37.12 -33.46
N ALA A 41 20.28 35.99 -33.27
CA ALA A 41 21.48 35.62 -34.03
C ALA A 41 21.17 35.23 -35.49
N LEU A 42 20.01 34.61 -35.75
CA LEU A 42 19.56 34.26 -37.11
C LEU A 42 19.08 35.50 -37.89
N PHE A 43 18.49 36.50 -37.22
CA PHE A 43 18.00 37.72 -37.86
C PHE A 43 19.12 38.71 -38.22
N THR A 44 20.27 38.64 -37.53
CA THR A 44 21.39 39.58 -37.73
C THR A 44 22.47 39.08 -38.70
N ASN A 45 22.60 37.77 -38.94
CA ASN A 45 23.73 37.22 -39.69
C ASN A 45 23.40 36.38 -40.94
N GLY A 46 22.12 36.17 -41.29
CA GLY A 46 21.77 35.59 -42.60
C GLY A 46 22.34 34.20 -42.90
N ILE A 47 22.49 33.34 -41.89
CA ILE A 47 23.11 32.00 -42.04
C ILE A 47 22.04 30.90 -42.11
N SER A 48 22.09 30.08 -43.17
CA SER A 48 21.33 28.83 -43.29
C SER A 48 21.96 27.70 -42.46
N LEU A 49 21.13 26.96 -41.71
CA LEU A 49 21.54 25.89 -40.79
C LEU A 49 22.28 24.74 -41.50
N PRO A 50 23.37 24.19 -40.91
CA PRO A 50 23.16 22.92 -40.19
C PRO A 50 24.07 22.66 -38.98
N ARG A 51 23.51 21.86 -38.06
CA ARG A 51 24.19 20.99 -37.06
C ARG A 51 25.12 21.67 -36.05
N LEU A 52 24.58 21.96 -34.86
CA LEU A 52 25.37 21.90 -33.62
C LEU A 52 24.43 22.02 -32.41
N ILE A 53 24.00 20.89 -31.82
CA ILE A 53 24.02 20.61 -30.37
C ILE A 53 23.99 19.07 -30.20
N LYS A 54 25.16 18.47 -29.94
CA LYS A 54 25.28 17.09 -29.42
C LYS A 54 26.09 17.13 -28.13
N THR A 55 25.46 17.55 -27.04
CA THR A 55 25.92 17.25 -25.67
C THR A 55 24.69 17.16 -24.79
N PRO A 56 24.31 15.97 -24.30
CA PRO A 56 23.21 15.89 -23.35
C PRO A 56 23.73 16.39 -22.01
N LEU A 57 23.19 17.51 -21.52
CA LEU A 57 23.25 17.82 -20.09
C LEU A 57 22.67 16.61 -19.35
N LYS A 58 23.50 15.92 -18.56
CA LYS A 58 23.03 14.93 -17.59
C LYS A 58 22.25 15.66 -16.50
N LEU A 59 20.97 15.92 -16.76
CA LEU A 59 20.00 16.21 -15.71
C LEU A 59 20.00 15.00 -14.76
N ARG A 60 20.34 15.25 -13.48
CA ARG A 60 20.05 14.30 -12.39
C ARG A 60 18.56 13.98 -12.48
N SER A 61 18.23 12.76 -12.89
CA SER A 61 16.87 12.29 -13.08
C SER A 61 16.21 12.18 -11.70
N TYR A 62 15.45 13.20 -11.30
CA TYR A 62 14.56 13.10 -10.16
C TYR A 62 13.44 12.10 -10.51
N PRO A 63 13.23 11.04 -9.71
CA PRO A 63 12.43 9.88 -10.13
C PRO A 63 10.91 10.10 -10.07
N PHE A 64 10.46 11.27 -9.62
CA PHE A 64 9.06 11.67 -9.66
C PHE A 64 8.99 13.14 -10.04
N PHE A 65 8.68 13.42 -11.31
CA PHE A 65 8.21 14.74 -11.69
C PHE A 65 6.71 14.79 -11.36
N PRO A 66 6.23 15.61 -10.43
CA PRO A 66 4.81 15.74 -10.12
C PRO A 66 3.94 16.08 -11.34
N SER A 67 4.55 16.59 -12.42
CA SER A 67 3.90 16.85 -13.71
C SER A 67 3.74 15.60 -14.61
N GLU A 68 4.46 14.50 -14.38
CA GLU A 68 4.22 13.22 -15.07
C GLU A 68 3.04 12.50 -14.40
N VAL A 69 1.84 12.86 -14.87
CA VAL A 69 0.52 12.42 -14.37
C VAL A 69 0.39 10.89 -14.33
N ALA A 70 -0.50 10.39 -13.47
CA ALA A 70 -0.97 9.01 -13.38
C ALA A 70 -1.19 8.29 -14.73
N GLY A 71 -1.54 9.04 -15.78
CA GLY A 71 -1.75 8.55 -17.15
C GLY A 71 -0.62 7.66 -17.71
N LYS A 72 0.63 7.94 -17.34
CA LYS A 72 1.78 7.14 -17.78
C LYS A 72 1.82 5.73 -17.18
N TYR A 73 1.25 5.58 -15.98
CA TYR A 73 1.28 4.32 -15.21
C TYR A 73 -0.10 3.68 -15.08
N GLN A 74 -1.14 4.29 -15.67
CA GLN A 74 -2.48 3.72 -15.79
C GLN A 74 -2.39 2.33 -16.45
N GLN A 75 -3.21 1.42 -15.95
CA GLN A 75 -3.38 0.08 -16.52
C GLN A 75 -4.80 -0.10 -17.10
N THR A 76 -5.38 1.01 -17.56
CA THR A 76 -6.73 1.09 -18.13
C THR A 76 -6.90 2.40 -18.90
N LYS A 77 -7.87 2.47 -19.83
CA LYS A 77 -8.29 3.70 -20.53
C LYS A 77 -9.71 4.15 -20.14
N VAL A 78 -10.28 3.57 -19.09
CA VAL A 78 -11.61 3.97 -18.59
C VAL A 78 -11.53 5.32 -17.86
N ASN A 79 -12.66 6.03 -17.76
CA ASN A 79 -12.73 7.27 -17.00
C ASN A 79 -12.84 6.97 -15.50
N CYS A 80 -11.69 6.70 -14.86
CA CYS A 80 -11.63 6.32 -13.46
C CYS A 80 -12.22 7.39 -12.52
N SER A 81 -12.05 8.68 -12.84
CA SER A 81 -12.60 9.77 -12.05
C SER A 81 -14.13 9.75 -12.03
N ALA A 82 -14.78 9.52 -13.18
CA ALA A 82 -16.24 9.37 -13.26
C ALA A 82 -16.73 8.11 -12.52
N VAL A 83 -16.04 6.98 -12.68
CA VAL A 83 -16.37 5.74 -11.96
C VAL A 83 -16.28 5.95 -10.44
N ILE A 84 -15.23 6.58 -9.95
CA ILE A 84 -15.04 6.86 -8.51
C ILE A 84 -16.10 7.84 -8.00
N ALA A 85 -16.49 8.83 -8.82
CA ALA A 85 -17.56 9.77 -8.50
C ALA A 85 -18.97 9.13 -8.47
N GLY A 86 -19.11 7.87 -8.91
CA GLY A 86 -20.38 7.15 -8.90
C GLY A 86 -21.24 7.39 -10.14
N ASP A 87 -20.65 7.84 -11.26
CA ASP A 87 -21.36 7.91 -12.55
C ASP A 87 -21.80 6.50 -12.96
N GLU A 88 -23.11 6.26 -13.00
CA GLU A 88 -23.67 4.93 -13.25
C GLU A 88 -23.34 4.41 -14.66
N ILE A 89 -23.31 5.31 -15.65
CA ILE A 89 -23.06 4.96 -17.05
C ILE A 89 -21.61 4.53 -17.21
N GLU A 90 -20.66 5.35 -16.73
CA GLU A 90 -19.24 5.03 -16.78
C GLU A 90 -18.89 3.84 -15.89
N THR A 91 -19.55 3.69 -14.74
CA THR A 91 -19.35 2.51 -13.86
C THR A 91 -19.79 1.23 -14.57
N LYS A 92 -20.97 1.22 -15.21
CA LYS A 92 -21.45 0.07 -15.99
C LYS A 92 -20.51 -0.22 -17.17
N ARG A 93 -20.05 0.82 -17.86
CA ARG A 93 -19.11 0.71 -18.98
C ARG A 93 -17.77 0.12 -18.55
N ALA A 94 -17.13 0.70 -17.53
CA ALA A 94 -15.86 0.25 -17.01
C ALA A 94 -15.93 -1.18 -16.45
N ALA A 95 -17.01 -1.53 -15.74
CA ALA A 95 -17.23 -2.90 -15.26
C ALA A 95 -17.46 -3.91 -16.39
N THR A 96 -18.01 -3.48 -17.53
CA THR A 96 -18.15 -4.34 -18.72
C THR A 96 -16.80 -4.56 -19.40
N ILE A 97 -16.02 -3.49 -19.56
CA ILE A 97 -14.63 -3.54 -20.07
C ILE A 97 -13.76 -4.44 -19.18
N ALA A 98 -13.87 -4.33 -17.86
CA ALA A 98 -13.14 -5.17 -16.91
C ALA A 98 -13.40 -6.67 -17.13
N ARG A 99 -14.66 -7.06 -17.35
CA ARG A 99 -15.04 -8.45 -17.62
C ARG A 99 -14.52 -8.93 -18.98
N LEU A 100 -14.54 -8.07 -20.00
CA LEU A 100 -13.97 -8.37 -21.31
C LEU A 100 -12.46 -8.62 -21.22
N LEU A 101 -11.72 -7.77 -20.51
CA LEU A 101 -10.28 -7.93 -20.26
C LEU A 101 -9.97 -9.23 -19.51
N ALA A 102 -10.74 -9.52 -18.45
CA ALA A 102 -10.57 -10.75 -17.68
C ALA A 102 -10.78 -12.02 -18.52
N VAL A 103 -11.73 -11.99 -19.47
CA VAL A 103 -11.92 -13.07 -20.44
C VAL A 103 -10.76 -13.15 -21.44
N ASP A 104 -10.28 -12.02 -21.96
CA ASP A 104 -9.15 -12.01 -22.91
C ASP A 104 -7.87 -12.61 -22.29
N GLU A 105 -7.61 -12.32 -21.02
CA GLU A 105 -6.38 -12.74 -20.32
C GLU A 105 -6.40 -14.19 -19.82
N LYS A 106 -7.47 -14.61 -19.11
CA LYS A 106 -7.46 -15.88 -18.36
C LYS A 106 -8.67 -16.77 -18.62
N LYS A 107 -9.71 -16.29 -19.31
CA LYS A 107 -10.95 -17.05 -19.64
C LYS A 107 -11.52 -17.86 -18.46
N THR A 108 -11.62 -17.25 -17.28
CA THR A 108 -12.14 -17.97 -16.10
C THR A 108 -13.61 -18.36 -16.31
N PRO A 109 -14.08 -19.48 -15.71
CA PRO A 109 -15.50 -19.88 -15.82
C PRO A 109 -16.45 -18.76 -15.41
N TYR A 110 -16.13 -18.06 -14.33
CA TYR A 110 -16.91 -16.93 -13.85
C TYR A 110 -16.94 -15.77 -14.86
N SER A 111 -15.79 -15.33 -15.36
CA SER A 111 -15.75 -14.18 -16.28
C SER A 111 -16.47 -14.49 -17.60
N VAL A 112 -16.38 -15.74 -18.07
CA VAL A 112 -17.12 -16.22 -19.25
C VAL A 112 -18.63 -16.23 -19.00
N GLN A 113 -19.08 -16.74 -17.85
CA GLN A 113 -20.51 -16.77 -17.50
C GLN A 113 -21.08 -15.35 -17.35
N ALA A 114 -20.38 -14.47 -16.64
CA ALA A 114 -20.78 -13.07 -16.46
C ALA A 114 -20.88 -12.34 -17.80
N LEU A 115 -19.91 -12.52 -18.70
CA LEU A 115 -19.94 -11.91 -20.02
C LEU A 115 -21.08 -12.48 -20.91
N ARG A 116 -21.34 -13.78 -20.83
CA ARG A 116 -22.50 -14.39 -21.52
C ARG A 116 -23.83 -13.80 -21.04
N ALA A 117 -23.98 -13.60 -19.73
CA ALA A 117 -25.18 -12.97 -19.18
C ALA A 117 -25.36 -11.52 -19.69
N LEU A 118 -24.28 -10.74 -19.74
CA LEU A 118 -24.30 -9.37 -20.30
C LEU A 118 -24.64 -9.35 -21.80
N ARG A 119 -24.09 -10.27 -22.59
CA ARG A 119 -24.43 -10.38 -24.02
C ARG A 119 -25.90 -10.71 -24.24
N LYS A 120 -26.49 -11.57 -23.41
CA LYS A 120 -27.93 -11.85 -23.46
C LYS A 120 -28.77 -10.60 -23.24
N SER A 121 -28.33 -9.67 -22.39
CA SER A 121 -29.04 -8.42 -22.17
C SER A 121 -28.82 -7.36 -23.26
N ASP A 122 -27.60 -7.20 -23.76
CA ASP A 122 -27.27 -6.16 -24.74
C ASP A 122 -26.03 -6.56 -25.57
N THR A 123 -26.23 -7.38 -26.60
CA THR A 123 -25.14 -7.88 -27.45
C THR A 123 -24.42 -6.75 -28.18
N LYS A 124 -25.17 -5.79 -28.74
CA LYS A 124 -24.61 -4.71 -29.56
C LYS A 124 -23.68 -3.81 -28.74
N TYR A 125 -24.07 -3.48 -27.51
CA TYR A 125 -23.24 -2.70 -26.59
C TYR A 125 -21.95 -3.44 -26.23
N VAL A 126 -22.05 -4.71 -25.84
CA VAL A 126 -20.88 -5.52 -25.44
C VAL A 126 -19.89 -5.68 -26.60
N ASP A 127 -20.40 -5.90 -27.82
CA ASP A 127 -19.54 -6.07 -29.00
C ASP A 127 -18.85 -4.76 -29.42
N ALA A 128 -19.53 -3.61 -29.28
CA ALA A 128 -18.92 -2.30 -29.46
C ALA A 128 -17.76 -2.08 -28.48
N LEU A 129 -17.98 -2.34 -27.18
CA LEU A 129 -16.92 -2.24 -26.17
C LEU A 129 -15.80 -3.26 -26.38
N GLN A 130 -16.10 -4.46 -26.86
CA GLN A 130 -15.06 -5.44 -27.17
C GLN A 130 -14.17 -4.95 -28.32
N LYS A 131 -14.76 -4.32 -29.35
CA LYS A 131 -14.00 -3.73 -30.45
C LYS A 131 -13.12 -2.59 -29.98
N GLU A 132 -13.66 -1.71 -29.14
CA GLU A 132 -12.89 -0.62 -28.51
C GLU A 132 -11.75 -1.16 -27.67
N MET A 133 -12.03 -2.07 -26.72
CA MET A 133 -11.04 -2.67 -25.84
C MET A 133 -9.86 -3.29 -26.61
N LYS A 134 -10.13 -3.95 -27.74
CA LYS A 134 -9.08 -4.57 -28.58
C LYS A 134 -8.09 -3.57 -29.18
N THR A 135 -8.43 -2.28 -29.29
CA THR A 135 -7.50 -1.28 -29.86
C THR A 135 -6.39 -0.91 -28.87
N TRP A 136 -6.65 -1.02 -27.56
CA TRP A 136 -5.74 -0.57 -26.51
C TRP A 136 -5.33 -1.65 -25.50
N SER A 137 -6.02 -2.79 -25.41
CA SER A 137 -5.77 -3.79 -24.35
C SER A 137 -4.35 -4.38 -24.39
N ARG A 138 -3.73 -4.41 -25.57
CA ARG A 138 -2.34 -4.87 -25.75
C ARG A 138 -1.32 -4.00 -25.01
N GLU A 139 -1.67 -2.77 -24.64
CA GLU A 139 -0.83 -1.89 -23.80
C GLU A 139 -0.79 -2.33 -22.33
N PHE A 140 -1.78 -3.11 -21.88
CA PHE A 140 -1.97 -3.47 -20.47
C PHE A 140 -1.81 -4.97 -20.21
N GLN A 141 -0.86 -5.62 -20.88
CA GLN A 141 -0.65 -7.05 -20.71
C GLN A 141 -0.22 -7.43 -19.29
N ALA A 142 -0.68 -8.59 -18.83
CA ALA A 142 -0.25 -9.17 -17.56
C ALA A 142 1.26 -9.45 -17.56
N LEU A 143 1.93 -9.12 -16.46
CA LEU A 143 3.38 -9.27 -16.32
C LEU A 143 3.74 -10.65 -15.77
N SER A 144 4.55 -11.39 -16.54
CA SER A 144 5.01 -12.72 -16.16
C SER A 144 6.13 -12.69 -15.14
N THR A 145 6.41 -13.84 -14.53
CA THR A 145 7.53 -13.99 -13.58
C THR A 145 8.88 -13.75 -14.27
N GLU A 146 9.01 -14.20 -15.51
CA GLU A 146 10.17 -14.03 -16.38
C GLU A 146 10.40 -12.56 -16.72
N TRP A 147 9.31 -11.82 -16.97
CA TRP A 147 9.38 -10.37 -17.18
C TRP A 147 10.03 -9.67 -15.98
N TYR A 148 9.61 -9.98 -14.76
CA TYR A 148 10.21 -9.42 -13.54
C TYR A 148 11.68 -9.79 -13.38
N LEU A 149 12.06 -11.05 -13.65
CA LEU A 149 13.46 -11.49 -13.58
C LEU A 149 14.35 -10.75 -14.58
N ASN A 150 13.84 -10.43 -15.76
CA ASN A 150 14.58 -9.65 -16.76
C ASN A 150 14.62 -8.16 -16.39
N ALA A 151 13.46 -7.60 -16.05
CA ALA A 151 13.28 -6.18 -15.71
C ALA A 151 14.15 -5.74 -14.52
N THR A 152 14.31 -6.62 -13.52
CA THR A 152 15.05 -6.32 -12.28
C THR A 152 16.57 -6.46 -12.41
N GLN A 153 17.08 -6.82 -13.60
CA GLN A 153 18.52 -6.76 -13.89
C GLN A 153 19.02 -5.31 -13.95
N ASP A 154 18.18 -4.37 -14.40
CA ASP A 154 18.41 -2.93 -14.30
C ASP A 154 17.42 -2.33 -13.29
N CYS A 155 17.85 -2.24 -12.03
CA CYS A 155 17.00 -1.74 -10.96
C CYS A 155 16.61 -0.27 -11.11
N GLU A 156 17.45 0.57 -11.72
CA GLU A 156 17.10 1.98 -11.92
C GLU A 156 16.05 2.14 -13.03
N TRP A 157 16.20 1.37 -14.11
CA TRP A 157 15.16 1.27 -15.13
C TRP A 157 13.87 0.68 -14.55
N PHE A 158 13.94 -0.38 -13.75
CA PHE A 158 12.78 -0.99 -13.11
C PHE A 158 12.03 0.02 -12.25
N LYS A 159 12.70 0.68 -11.29
CA LYS A 159 12.07 1.67 -10.40
C LYS A 159 11.41 2.79 -11.18
N ARG A 160 12.12 3.37 -12.16
CA ARG A 160 11.65 4.50 -12.98
C ARG A 160 10.47 4.10 -13.87
N THR A 161 10.59 3.00 -14.61
CA THR A 161 9.55 2.54 -15.55
C THR A 161 8.32 2.02 -14.83
N ARG A 162 8.49 1.42 -13.64
CA ARG A 162 7.36 1.03 -12.80
C ARG A 162 6.71 2.20 -12.07
N GLY A 163 7.38 3.35 -11.91
CA GLY A 163 6.82 4.54 -11.26
C GLY A 163 6.96 4.54 -9.74
N TYR A 164 8.02 3.93 -9.19
CA TYR A 164 8.28 4.00 -7.74
C TYR A 164 8.64 5.41 -7.29
N ILE A 165 8.02 5.86 -6.20
CA ILE A 165 8.35 7.13 -5.55
C ILE A 165 9.57 6.91 -4.64
N MET A 166 10.76 7.30 -5.13
CA MET A 166 12.04 7.04 -4.47
C MET A 166 12.53 8.18 -3.55
N SER A 167 11.71 9.22 -3.34
CA SER A 167 12.00 10.34 -2.42
C SER A 167 10.86 10.52 -1.42
N SER A 168 11.18 10.99 -0.21
CA SER A 168 10.16 11.47 0.72
C SER A 168 9.59 12.78 0.19
N LEU A 169 8.27 12.86 0.00
CA LEU A 169 7.63 14.00 -0.65
C LEU A 169 7.41 15.16 0.33
N THR A 170 6.99 14.85 1.55
CA THR A 170 6.80 15.83 2.63
C THR A 170 7.72 15.54 3.83
N GLN A 171 8.03 16.57 4.63
CA GLN A 171 8.76 16.40 5.89
C GLN A 171 7.98 15.54 6.89
N GLN A 172 6.65 15.74 6.94
CA GLN A 172 5.75 14.97 7.80
C GLN A 172 5.85 13.46 7.51
N GLU A 173 5.86 13.07 6.24
CA GLU A 173 6.06 11.66 5.85
C GLU A 173 7.47 11.16 6.17
N ALA A 174 8.51 12.00 6.01
CA ALA A 174 9.90 11.63 6.30
C ALA A 174 10.14 11.36 7.79
N GLU A 175 9.44 12.10 8.66
CA GLU A 175 9.56 12.01 10.12
C GLU A 175 8.68 10.93 10.76
N PHE A 176 7.75 10.36 9.97
CA PHE A 176 6.82 9.32 10.44
C PHE A 176 6.94 8.02 9.61
N PRO A 177 8.04 7.26 9.74
CA PRO A 177 8.17 6.01 8.98
C PRO A 177 7.16 4.96 9.45
N ILE A 178 6.65 4.18 8.49
CA ILE A 178 5.71 3.07 8.72
C ILE A 178 6.41 1.75 8.35
N ALA A 179 6.14 0.69 9.12
CA ALA A 179 6.61 -0.65 8.86
C ALA A 179 5.48 -1.53 8.31
N PHE A 180 5.72 -2.20 7.19
CA PHE A 180 4.77 -3.06 6.52
C PHE A 180 5.25 -4.52 6.52
N SER A 181 4.36 -5.43 6.87
CA SER A 181 4.52 -6.87 6.65
C SER A 181 3.63 -7.30 5.48
N LEU A 182 4.18 -7.89 4.44
CA LEU A 182 3.44 -8.36 3.26
C LEU A 182 3.54 -9.88 3.18
N MET A 183 2.43 -10.57 3.49
CA MET A 183 2.31 -12.01 3.32
C MET A 183 1.82 -12.36 1.92
N VAL A 184 2.64 -13.07 1.14
CA VAL A 184 2.34 -13.38 -0.27
C VAL A 184 2.63 -14.83 -0.61
N TYR A 185 1.85 -15.38 -1.54
CA TYR A 185 2.04 -16.76 -2.02
C TYR A 185 1.91 -16.94 -3.54
N THR A 186 1.35 -15.96 -4.25
CA THR A 186 1.09 -15.96 -5.70
C THR A 186 0.97 -14.53 -6.24
N ASP A 187 0.71 -14.41 -7.55
CA ASP A 187 0.30 -13.18 -8.25
C ASP A 187 1.29 -12.03 -8.09
N LEU A 188 2.47 -12.21 -8.69
CA LEU A 188 3.61 -11.30 -8.54
C LEU A 188 3.30 -9.87 -8.98
N GLU A 189 2.52 -9.70 -10.04
CA GLU A 189 2.08 -8.37 -10.49
C GLU A 189 1.20 -7.66 -9.47
N MET A 190 0.28 -8.37 -8.82
CA MET A 190 -0.57 -7.77 -7.78
C MET A 190 0.28 -7.36 -6.57
N MET A 191 1.21 -8.23 -6.16
CA MET A 191 2.15 -7.92 -5.07
C MET A 191 2.99 -6.68 -5.40
N GLU A 192 3.56 -6.61 -6.60
CA GLU A 192 4.38 -5.48 -7.02
C GLU A 192 3.57 -4.18 -7.08
N ARG A 193 2.34 -4.22 -7.61
CA ARG A 193 1.45 -3.05 -7.65
C ARG A 193 1.11 -2.55 -6.25
N LEU A 194 0.80 -3.47 -5.33
CA LEU A 194 0.61 -3.14 -3.92
C LEU A 194 1.87 -2.48 -3.34
N LEU A 195 3.03 -3.14 -3.46
CA LEU A 195 4.31 -2.62 -2.93
C LEU A 195 4.61 -1.24 -3.50
N ARG A 196 4.49 -1.05 -4.82
CA ARG A 196 4.75 0.21 -5.50
C ARG A 196 3.97 1.37 -4.92
N ILE A 197 2.67 1.19 -4.67
CA ILE A 197 1.83 2.28 -4.15
C ILE A 197 2.15 2.59 -2.69
N VAL A 198 2.39 1.58 -1.85
CA VAL A 198 2.75 1.81 -0.45
C VAL A 198 4.22 2.20 -0.26
N TYR A 199 5.08 1.99 -1.27
CA TYR A 199 6.52 2.20 -1.17
C TYR A 199 6.87 3.66 -0.95
N ARG A 200 7.66 3.93 0.08
CA ARG A 200 8.40 5.18 0.28
C ARG A 200 9.78 4.87 0.83
N PRO A 201 10.82 5.66 0.51
CA PRO A 201 12.20 5.36 0.91
C PRO A 201 12.40 5.37 2.43
N GLN A 202 11.62 6.13 3.20
CA GLN A 202 11.71 6.19 4.66
C GLN A 202 11.05 5.01 5.37
N ASN A 203 10.00 4.43 4.78
CA ASN A 203 9.24 3.31 5.34
C ASN A 203 10.03 2.00 5.27
N PHE A 204 9.54 0.96 5.96
CA PHE A 204 10.18 -0.35 6.08
C PHE A 204 9.25 -1.46 5.61
N TYR A 205 9.77 -2.46 4.92
CA TYR A 205 8.97 -3.52 4.31
C TYR A 205 9.61 -4.89 4.54
N CYS A 206 8.83 -5.81 5.10
CA CYS A 206 9.15 -7.23 5.14
C CYS A 206 8.18 -7.98 4.25
N ILE A 207 8.69 -8.76 3.31
CA ILE A 207 7.89 -9.58 2.40
C ILE A 207 8.10 -11.05 2.76
N HIS A 208 7.08 -11.67 3.34
CA HIS A 208 7.06 -13.11 3.56
C HIS A 208 6.51 -13.82 2.34
N VAL A 209 7.27 -14.78 1.81
CA VAL A 209 6.85 -15.65 0.72
C VAL A 209 6.62 -17.06 1.24
N ASP A 210 5.38 -17.55 1.16
CA ASP A 210 5.00 -18.90 1.60
C ASP A 210 5.99 -19.95 1.03
N ARG A 211 6.39 -20.90 1.88
CA ARG A 211 7.29 -21.99 1.49
C ARG A 211 6.74 -22.81 0.31
N LYS A 212 5.42 -22.92 0.17
CA LYS A 212 4.72 -23.64 -0.90
C LYS A 212 4.67 -22.90 -2.24
N SER A 213 5.01 -21.62 -2.27
CA SER A 213 5.00 -20.86 -3.53
C SER A 213 5.95 -21.47 -4.56
N LYS A 214 5.57 -21.34 -5.84
CA LYS A 214 6.38 -21.82 -6.97
C LYS A 214 7.82 -21.29 -6.87
N PRO A 215 8.85 -22.11 -7.13
CA PRO A 215 10.25 -21.67 -7.04
C PRO A 215 10.55 -20.42 -7.87
N MET A 216 9.99 -20.34 -9.09
CA MET A 216 10.14 -19.18 -9.97
C MET A 216 9.53 -17.90 -9.39
N PHE A 217 8.34 -18.00 -8.77
CA PHE A 217 7.72 -16.88 -8.06
C PHE A 217 8.64 -16.35 -6.97
N TYR A 218 9.16 -17.24 -6.10
CA TYR A 218 10.07 -16.83 -5.03
C TYR A 218 11.36 -16.19 -5.57
N ARG A 219 11.94 -16.73 -6.65
CA ARG A 219 13.12 -16.13 -7.31
C ARG A 219 12.84 -14.72 -7.81
N ALA A 220 11.71 -14.49 -8.45
CA ALA A 220 11.35 -13.18 -8.96
C ALA A 220 11.02 -12.17 -7.84
N VAL A 221 10.35 -12.61 -6.76
CA VAL A 221 10.17 -11.77 -5.56
C VAL A 221 11.53 -11.35 -5.00
N LYS A 222 12.49 -12.27 -4.87
CA LYS A 222 13.85 -11.93 -4.42
C LYS A 222 14.54 -10.93 -5.35
N ALA A 223 14.43 -11.12 -6.67
CA ALA A 223 15.04 -10.21 -7.65
C ALA A 223 14.45 -8.79 -7.55
N LEU A 224 13.12 -8.69 -7.46
CA LEU A 224 12.41 -7.42 -7.23
C LEU A 224 12.85 -6.75 -5.92
N VAL A 225 12.85 -7.48 -4.81
CA VAL A 225 13.30 -6.95 -3.51
C VAL A 225 14.77 -6.51 -3.55
N GLY A 226 15.60 -7.20 -4.35
CA GLY A 226 17.00 -6.82 -4.58
C GLY A 226 17.18 -5.39 -5.08
N CYS A 227 16.18 -4.81 -5.74
CA CYS A 227 16.22 -3.41 -6.18
C CYS A 227 16.01 -2.38 -5.06
N PHE A 228 15.60 -2.79 -3.86
CA PHE A 228 15.33 -1.90 -2.73
C PHE A 228 16.12 -2.30 -1.47
N PRO A 229 17.47 -2.35 -1.55
CA PRO A 229 18.31 -3.01 -0.55
C PRO A 229 18.28 -2.37 0.84
N HIS A 230 17.89 -1.09 0.93
CA HIS A 230 17.95 -0.32 2.16
C HIS A 230 16.73 -0.49 3.07
N ASN A 231 15.56 -0.82 2.51
CA ASN A 231 14.31 -0.74 3.28
C ASN A 231 13.25 -1.80 2.94
N VAL A 232 13.51 -2.67 1.95
CA VAL A 232 12.67 -3.83 1.68
C VAL A 232 13.52 -5.08 1.87
N ARG A 233 13.00 -6.06 2.60
CA ARG A 233 13.65 -7.38 2.73
C ARG A 233 12.63 -8.50 2.56
N VAL A 234 13.12 -9.62 2.06
CA VAL A 234 12.40 -10.88 2.16
C VAL A 234 12.57 -11.41 3.59
N ALA A 235 11.50 -11.94 4.16
CA ALA A 235 11.50 -12.51 5.50
C ALA A 235 12.65 -13.52 5.68
N SER A 236 13.32 -13.46 6.83
CA SER A 236 14.47 -14.30 7.17
C SER A 236 14.11 -15.79 7.22
N ARG A 237 12.85 -16.10 7.52
CA ARG A 237 12.31 -17.46 7.59
C ARG A 237 11.02 -17.60 6.78
N ARG A 238 10.99 -18.56 5.85
CA ARG A 238 9.79 -18.92 5.09
C ARG A 238 8.99 -19.99 5.83
N ILE A 239 7.70 -19.76 5.97
CA ILE A 239 6.77 -20.64 6.69
C ILE A 239 5.89 -21.36 5.67
N ASN A 240 5.60 -22.63 5.92
CA ASN A 240 4.57 -23.37 5.20
C ASN A 240 3.22 -23.04 5.83
N VAL A 241 2.47 -22.10 5.26
CA VAL A 241 1.25 -21.57 5.88
C VAL A 241 0.08 -22.52 5.65
N LEU A 242 -0.49 -23.05 6.73
CA LEU A 242 -1.67 -23.90 6.70
C LEU A 242 -2.86 -23.13 7.24
N TRP A 243 -3.95 -23.05 6.47
CA TRP A 243 -5.11 -22.26 6.86
C TRP A 243 -5.72 -22.75 8.19
N GLY A 244 -6.07 -21.81 9.07
CA GLY A 244 -6.65 -22.09 10.40
C GLY A 244 -5.67 -22.63 11.45
N ASN A 245 -4.38 -22.74 11.12
CA ASN A 245 -3.30 -23.20 12.00
C ASN A 245 -2.40 -22.03 12.45
N PHE A 246 -1.60 -22.24 13.49
CA PHE A 246 -0.60 -21.28 13.99
C PHE A 246 0.37 -20.74 12.93
N SER A 247 0.66 -21.54 11.91
CA SER A 247 1.48 -21.14 10.75
C SER A 247 0.92 -19.95 9.96
N VAL A 248 -0.35 -19.55 10.15
CA VAL A 248 -0.89 -18.28 9.60
C VAL A 248 -0.31 -17.06 10.32
N LEU A 249 -0.07 -17.16 11.62
CA LEU A 249 0.47 -16.08 12.45
C LEU A 249 2.00 -15.97 12.38
N GLU A 250 2.70 -17.11 12.21
CA GLU A 250 4.17 -17.15 12.21
C GLU A 250 4.85 -16.18 11.22
N PRO A 251 4.38 -16.00 9.97
CA PRO A 251 4.92 -15.00 9.05
C PRO A 251 4.96 -13.58 9.62
N GLU A 252 3.91 -13.18 10.33
CA GLU A 252 3.82 -11.86 10.95
C GLU A 252 4.85 -11.70 12.07
N LEU A 253 5.03 -12.73 12.91
CA LEU A 253 6.04 -12.74 13.96
C LEU A 253 7.46 -12.64 13.38
N VAL A 254 7.73 -13.37 12.29
CA VAL A 254 9.01 -13.28 11.58
C VAL A 254 9.22 -11.87 11.02
N CYS A 255 8.21 -11.31 10.36
CA CYS A 255 8.33 -9.97 9.78
C CYS A 255 8.44 -8.87 10.84
N MET A 256 7.73 -8.96 11.97
CA MET A 256 7.92 -8.05 13.10
C MET A 256 9.37 -8.07 13.58
N LYS A 257 9.95 -9.26 13.72
CA LYS A 257 11.35 -9.41 14.14
C LYS A 257 12.31 -8.82 13.10
N ASP A 258 12.13 -9.13 11.83
CA ASP A 258 12.98 -8.63 10.75
C ASP A 258 12.90 -7.10 10.61
N LEU A 259 11.70 -6.51 10.75
CA LEU A 259 11.48 -5.06 10.73
C LEU A 259 12.07 -4.36 11.97
N TRP A 260 12.05 -5.02 13.12
CA TRP A 260 12.70 -4.55 14.33
C TRP A 260 14.24 -4.56 14.19
N ASP A 261 14.78 -5.61 13.59
CA ASP A 261 16.22 -5.77 13.36
C ASP A 261 16.73 -4.84 12.24
N MET A 262 15.88 -4.51 11.25
CA MET A 262 16.14 -3.46 10.26
C MET A 262 16.33 -2.08 10.90
N ASP A 263 15.57 -1.79 11.95
CA ASP A 263 15.59 -0.50 12.66
C ASP A 263 16.78 -0.36 13.62
N THR A 264 17.25 -1.47 14.19
CA THR A 264 18.32 -1.46 15.21
C THR A 264 19.74 -1.54 14.64
N ASP A 265 19.87 -1.65 13.32
CA ASP A 265 21.09 -1.59 12.49
C ASP A 265 22.38 -2.10 13.15
N LYS A 266 22.33 -3.34 13.69
CA LYS A 266 23.52 -4.08 14.14
C LYS A 266 24.28 -4.78 13.00
N HIS A 267 23.85 -4.66 11.74
CA HIS A 267 24.30 -5.56 10.67
C HIS A 267 25.08 -4.97 9.49
N ILE A 268 25.36 -3.66 9.46
CA ILE A 268 26.38 -3.10 8.55
C ILE A 268 27.77 -3.17 9.20
N GLY A 269 28.18 -4.38 9.61
CA GLY A 269 29.46 -4.61 10.31
C GLY A 269 30.13 -5.96 10.06
N ARG A 270 29.60 -6.81 9.17
CA ARG A 270 30.14 -8.16 8.92
C ARG A 270 30.15 -8.60 7.45
N ARG A 271 30.48 -7.69 6.53
CA ARG A 271 31.10 -8.08 5.25
C ARG A 271 32.47 -7.43 5.15
N ARG A 272 33.51 -8.14 5.61
CA ARG A 272 34.90 -7.89 5.21
C ARG A 272 35.02 -8.27 3.74
N GLY A 273 34.81 -7.30 2.86
CA GLY A 273 35.14 -7.36 1.45
C GLY A 273 35.84 -6.05 1.11
N PHE A 274 37.13 -6.15 0.78
CA PHE A 274 38.00 -5.06 0.36
C PHE A 274 37.32 -4.28 -0.80
N PHE A 275 37.32 -2.95 -0.73
CA PHE A 275 36.70 -1.98 -1.67
C PHE A 275 35.20 -1.66 -1.46
N HIS A 276 34.91 -0.77 -0.50
CA HIS A 276 33.79 0.15 -0.65
C HIS A 276 34.24 1.56 -0.25
N THR A 277 34.28 2.44 -1.24
CA THR A 277 34.51 3.87 -1.07
C THR A 277 33.50 4.45 -0.10
N MET A 278 34.02 5.13 0.91
CA MET A 278 33.27 5.86 1.92
C MET A 278 32.43 6.97 1.27
N GLU A 279 31.11 6.79 1.26
CA GLU A 279 30.18 7.91 1.39
C GLU A 279 29.29 7.62 2.60
N ARG A 280 29.90 7.83 3.78
CA ARG A 280 29.32 7.62 5.09
C ARG A 280 28.40 8.80 5.40
N GLN A 281 27.21 8.86 4.78
CA GLN A 281 26.19 9.80 5.24
C GLN A 281 25.70 9.35 6.62
N ASN A 282 26.07 10.17 7.61
CA ASN A 282 25.77 10.04 9.03
C ASN A 282 24.29 10.40 9.33
N THR A 283 23.34 9.79 8.62
CA THR A 283 21.90 9.98 8.85
C THR A 283 21.35 8.72 9.51
N ARG A 284 21.31 8.72 10.85
CA ARG A 284 20.66 7.64 11.61
C ARG A 284 19.19 7.58 11.18
N ARG A 285 18.82 6.49 10.49
CA ARG A 285 17.46 6.27 9.99
C ARG A 285 16.47 6.39 11.15
N LYS A 286 15.36 7.11 10.93
CA LYS A 286 14.33 7.30 11.96
C LYS A 286 13.62 5.97 12.21
N LYS A 287 13.28 5.72 13.47
CA LYS A 287 12.50 4.55 13.86
C LYS A 287 11.08 4.64 13.33
N TRP A 288 10.57 3.54 12.80
CA TRP A 288 9.17 3.44 12.40
C TRP A 288 8.23 3.59 13.60
N LYS A 289 6.99 4.00 13.35
CA LYS A 289 6.01 4.36 14.40
C LYS A 289 4.91 3.32 14.55
N TYR A 290 4.50 2.76 13.42
CA TYR A 290 3.42 1.79 13.32
C TYR A 290 3.81 0.61 12.44
N PHE A 291 3.30 -0.55 12.80
CA PHE A 291 3.32 -1.78 12.03
C PHE A 291 1.94 -2.01 11.41
N ILE A 292 1.91 -2.32 10.12
CA ILE A 292 0.70 -2.66 9.36
C ILE A 292 0.96 -3.96 8.61
N ASN A 293 0.15 -4.99 8.85
CA ASN A 293 0.24 -6.21 8.05
C ASN A 293 -0.72 -6.22 6.87
N LEU A 294 -0.26 -6.77 5.75
CA LEU A 294 -0.93 -6.81 4.46
C LEU A 294 -0.83 -8.22 3.88
N THR A 295 -1.81 -8.56 3.05
CA THR A 295 -1.74 -9.75 2.19
C THR A 295 -1.64 -9.35 0.72
N GLY A 296 -1.13 -10.25 -0.13
CA GLY A 296 -0.98 -9.98 -1.57
C GLY A 296 -2.27 -9.72 -2.36
N GLN A 297 -3.44 -9.75 -1.73
CA GLN A 297 -4.75 -9.52 -2.34
C GLN A 297 -5.41 -8.23 -1.84
N GLU A 298 -4.66 -7.37 -1.16
CA GLU A 298 -5.14 -6.09 -0.64
C GLU A 298 -4.63 -4.93 -1.48
N PHE A 299 -5.32 -3.80 -1.38
CA PHE A 299 -4.89 -2.55 -2.02
C PHE A 299 -5.20 -1.35 -1.12
N PRO A 300 -4.32 -0.34 -1.03
CA PRO A 300 -4.59 0.87 -0.26
C PRO A 300 -5.76 1.66 -0.83
N LEU A 301 -6.47 2.37 0.06
CA LEU A 301 -7.48 3.36 -0.27
C LEU A 301 -7.03 4.79 0.04
N MET A 302 -5.88 4.92 0.71
CA MET A 302 -5.27 6.17 1.15
C MET A 302 -3.83 6.29 0.62
N THR A 303 -3.37 7.51 0.39
CA THR A 303 -1.95 7.77 0.08
C THR A 303 -1.07 7.56 1.31
N ASN A 304 0.25 7.54 1.13
CA ASN A 304 1.16 7.48 2.27
C ASN A 304 1.01 8.72 3.19
N TYR A 305 0.76 9.90 2.62
CA TYR A 305 0.53 11.13 3.37
C TYR A 305 -0.75 11.03 4.22
N GLU A 306 -1.86 10.58 3.62
CA GLU A 306 -3.11 10.34 4.34
C GLU A 306 -2.94 9.29 5.44
N LEU A 307 -2.23 8.18 5.17
CA LEU A 307 -1.90 7.17 6.19
C LEU A 307 -1.10 7.77 7.36
N VAL A 308 -0.07 8.58 7.08
CA VAL A 308 0.71 9.25 8.13
C VAL A 308 -0.19 10.15 8.98
N LYS A 309 -1.04 10.97 8.37
CA LYS A 309 -1.99 11.84 9.09
C LYS A 309 -2.95 11.05 9.97
N VAL A 310 -3.52 9.95 9.47
CA VAL A 310 -4.41 9.07 10.26
C VAL A 310 -3.66 8.44 11.44
N LEU A 311 -2.44 7.93 11.22
CA LEU A 311 -1.67 7.29 12.29
C LEU A 311 -1.16 8.28 13.33
N GLN A 312 -0.89 9.53 12.95
CA GLN A 312 -0.64 10.63 13.90
C GLN A 312 -1.90 10.92 14.74
N ALA A 313 -3.07 10.96 14.10
CA ALA A 313 -4.35 11.16 14.77
C ALA A 313 -4.70 10.06 15.78
N PHE A 314 -4.15 8.85 15.61
CA PHE A 314 -4.32 7.76 16.59
C PHE A 314 -3.56 7.99 17.91
N LYS A 315 -2.60 8.92 17.95
CA LYS A 315 -1.86 9.30 19.18
C LYS A 315 -1.23 8.10 19.92
N GLY A 316 -0.80 7.08 19.18
CA GLY A 316 -0.25 5.85 19.74
C GLY A 316 -1.25 4.70 19.86
N ALA A 317 -2.54 4.90 19.60
CA ALA A 317 -3.54 3.84 19.71
C ALA A 317 -3.34 2.78 18.63
N ASN A 318 -3.60 1.54 18.99
CA ASN A 318 -3.71 0.43 18.05
C ASN A 318 -5.11 0.40 17.44
N ASN A 319 -5.23 -0.04 16.19
CA ASN A 319 -6.51 -0.33 15.56
C ASN A 319 -6.58 -1.81 15.16
N VAL A 320 -7.35 -2.57 15.93
CA VAL A 320 -7.51 -4.01 15.81
C VAL A 320 -8.97 -4.36 16.02
N GLU A 321 -9.58 -5.14 15.15
CA GLU A 321 -10.96 -5.61 15.34
C GLU A 321 -11.01 -6.57 16.54
N GLY A 322 -12.05 -6.49 17.36
CA GLY A 322 -12.27 -7.50 18.38
C GLY A 322 -13.71 -7.66 18.84
N THR A 323 -14.03 -8.82 19.41
CA THR A 323 -15.29 -9.11 20.09
C THR A 323 -15.15 -10.23 21.12
N ARG A 324 -15.90 -10.12 22.23
CA ARG A 324 -16.09 -11.18 23.23
C ARG A 324 -17.47 -11.84 23.14
N ALA A 325 -18.49 -11.12 22.64
CA ALA A 325 -19.85 -11.63 22.48
C ALA A 325 -20.01 -12.86 21.54
N ARG A 326 -19.12 -13.04 20.55
CA ARG A 326 -19.28 -14.04 19.48
C ARG A 326 -18.12 -15.02 19.36
N VAL A 327 -17.54 -15.38 20.50
CA VAL A 327 -16.45 -16.35 20.57
C VAL A 327 -16.99 -17.78 20.46
N PRO A 328 -16.51 -18.59 19.50
CA PRO A 328 -16.80 -20.01 19.51
C PRO A 328 -16.09 -20.70 20.69
N LYS A 329 -16.87 -21.24 21.64
CA LYS A 329 -16.34 -21.88 22.87
C LYS A 329 -15.35 -23.02 22.61
N ASN A 330 -15.39 -23.63 21.42
CA ASN A 330 -14.51 -24.73 21.02
C ASN A 330 -13.17 -24.29 20.41
N TRP A 331 -12.89 -22.99 20.30
CA TRP A 331 -11.59 -22.48 19.84
C TRP A 331 -10.50 -22.61 20.90
N TRP A 332 -10.88 -22.55 22.18
CA TRP A 332 -9.98 -22.49 23.32
C TRP A 332 -10.33 -23.59 24.31
N LYS A 333 -9.46 -24.58 24.44
CA LYS A 333 -9.69 -25.75 25.33
C LYS A 333 -9.29 -25.48 26.78
N THR A 334 -8.31 -24.60 26.98
CA THR A 334 -7.75 -24.23 28.27
C THR A 334 -7.69 -22.71 28.38
N SER A 335 -7.68 -22.18 29.60
CA SER A 335 -7.46 -20.76 29.83
C SER A 335 -6.05 -20.35 29.39
N PRO A 336 -5.89 -19.18 28.75
CA PRO A 336 -4.56 -18.67 28.42
C PRO A 336 -3.81 -18.23 29.70
N PRO A 337 -2.47 -18.15 29.64
CA PRO A 337 -1.67 -17.72 30.77
C PRO A 337 -1.86 -16.22 31.09
N HIS A 338 -1.30 -15.80 32.24
CA HIS A 338 -1.18 -14.39 32.65
C HIS A 338 -2.51 -13.63 32.77
N GLY A 339 -3.61 -14.34 33.05
CA GLY A 339 -4.93 -13.75 33.20
C GLY A 339 -5.43 -13.07 31.91
N ILE A 340 -4.92 -13.47 30.75
CA ILE A 340 -5.38 -12.96 29.46
C ILE A 340 -6.82 -13.44 29.25
N ILE A 341 -7.71 -12.54 28.86
CA ILE A 341 -9.04 -12.91 28.41
C ILE A 341 -8.97 -13.05 26.89
N PRO A 342 -9.11 -14.27 26.35
CA PRO A 342 -8.98 -14.47 24.92
C PRO A 342 -10.12 -13.74 24.19
N THR A 343 -9.76 -13.02 23.14
CA THR A 343 -10.66 -12.16 22.36
C THR A 343 -10.56 -12.56 20.89
N LYS A 344 -11.71 -12.71 20.22
CA LYS A 344 -11.77 -12.96 18.78
C LYS A 344 -11.62 -11.64 18.01
N GLY A 345 -10.90 -11.63 16.91
CA GLY A 345 -10.75 -10.49 16.01
C GLY A 345 -10.32 -10.88 14.60
N SER A 346 -9.66 -9.96 13.91
CA SER A 346 -9.10 -10.15 12.57
C SER A 346 -7.58 -10.25 12.63
N ILE A 347 -6.97 -11.01 11.71
CA ILE A 347 -5.51 -11.02 11.51
C ILE A 347 -4.98 -9.64 11.11
N HIS A 348 -5.79 -8.81 10.45
CA HIS A 348 -5.38 -7.48 9.99
C HIS A 348 -5.34 -6.48 11.15
N ALA A 349 -4.15 -5.97 11.45
CA ALA A 349 -3.85 -5.12 12.58
C ALA A 349 -3.00 -3.91 12.17
N VAL A 350 -3.28 -2.78 12.81
CA VAL A 350 -2.41 -1.60 12.85
C VAL A 350 -1.98 -1.44 14.30
N MET A 351 -0.68 -1.61 14.58
CA MET A 351 -0.15 -1.57 15.95
C MET A 351 1.00 -0.58 16.05
N ASN A 352 1.05 0.14 17.16
CA ASN A 352 2.18 1.00 17.46
C ASN A 352 3.46 0.18 17.68
N ARG A 353 4.62 0.85 17.60
CA ARG A 353 5.91 0.20 17.79
C ARG A 353 6.12 -0.40 19.19
N ALA A 354 5.52 0.18 20.23
CA ALA A 354 5.62 -0.34 21.61
C ALA A 354 4.92 -1.71 21.77
N THR A 355 3.80 -1.91 21.07
CA THR A 355 3.08 -3.18 21.05
C THR A 355 3.91 -4.25 20.34
N VAL A 356 4.59 -3.91 19.24
CA VAL A 356 5.52 -4.84 18.57
C VAL A 356 6.72 -5.18 19.45
N ASP A 357 7.27 -4.20 20.18
CA ASP A 357 8.34 -4.44 21.15
C ASP A 357 7.91 -5.47 22.21
N PHE A 358 6.71 -5.28 22.75
CA PHE A 358 6.09 -6.19 23.69
C PHE A 358 5.94 -7.60 23.14
N ILE A 359 5.44 -7.72 21.90
CA ILE A 359 5.27 -9.01 21.20
C ILE A 359 6.61 -9.75 21.08
N LEU A 360 7.70 -9.03 20.81
CA LEU A 360 9.01 -9.64 20.56
C LEU A 360 9.79 -9.97 21.84
N HIS A 361 9.60 -9.21 22.91
CA HIS A 361 10.51 -9.25 24.05
C HIS A 361 9.87 -9.61 25.40
N ASP A 362 8.56 -9.44 25.59
CA ASP A 362 7.91 -9.75 26.88
C ASP A 362 7.74 -11.27 27.08
N TYR A 363 8.07 -11.77 28.27
CA TYR A 363 7.98 -13.20 28.60
C TYR A 363 6.54 -13.72 28.57
N ARG A 364 5.56 -12.87 28.90
CA ARG A 364 4.14 -13.24 28.92
C ARG A 364 3.65 -13.60 27.52
N ILE A 365 4.20 -12.94 26.49
CA ILE A 365 3.89 -13.26 25.10
C ILE A 365 4.45 -14.62 24.70
N LYS A 366 5.62 -15.02 25.20
CA LYS A 366 6.16 -16.36 24.89
C LYS A 366 5.24 -17.46 25.38
N ASP A 367 4.73 -17.33 26.60
CA ASP A 367 3.75 -18.27 27.17
C ASP A 367 2.43 -18.22 26.40
N PHE A 368 1.97 -17.02 26.03
CA PHE A 368 0.74 -16.85 25.27
C PHE A 368 0.83 -17.44 23.85
N LEU A 369 1.96 -17.28 23.15
CA LEU A 369 2.20 -17.89 21.84
C LEU A 369 2.25 -19.42 21.94
N LYS A 370 2.84 -19.97 23.02
CA LYS A 370 2.81 -21.42 23.28
C LYS A 370 1.38 -21.92 23.46
N TRP A 371 0.55 -21.17 24.18
CA TRP A 371 -0.87 -21.48 24.32
C TRP A 371 -1.63 -21.36 22.99
N LEU A 372 -1.43 -20.29 22.21
CA LEU A 372 -2.05 -20.08 20.89
C LEU A 372 -1.73 -21.19 19.88
N ASN A 373 -0.56 -21.81 19.99
CA ASN A 373 -0.22 -22.96 19.14
C ASN A 373 -1.13 -24.19 19.39
N THR A 374 -1.86 -24.20 20.51
CA THR A 374 -2.84 -25.26 20.83
C THR A 374 -4.29 -24.90 20.46
N THR A 375 -4.55 -23.67 20.03
CA THR A 375 -5.89 -23.15 19.74
C THR A 375 -6.29 -23.29 18.27
N LYS A 376 -7.58 -23.15 17.97
CA LYS A 376 -8.06 -23.00 16.60
C LYS A 376 -7.99 -21.54 16.18
N VAL A 377 -7.60 -21.27 14.93
CA VAL A 377 -7.57 -19.92 14.33
C VAL A 377 -6.82 -18.88 15.19
N PRO A 378 -5.56 -19.14 15.56
CA PRO A 378 -4.79 -18.26 16.44
C PRO A 378 -4.52 -16.87 15.84
N ASP A 379 -4.52 -16.76 14.52
CA ASP A 379 -4.40 -15.50 13.78
C ASP A 379 -5.60 -14.56 14.03
N GLU A 380 -6.81 -15.10 14.21
CA GLU A 380 -8.01 -14.36 14.61
C GLU A 380 -8.15 -14.23 16.14
N THR A 381 -7.13 -14.61 16.91
CA THR A 381 -7.15 -14.50 18.38
C THR A 381 -6.03 -13.59 18.90
N MET A 382 -4.83 -13.66 18.32
CA MET A 382 -3.62 -13.05 18.88
C MET A 382 -3.74 -11.53 19.02
N PHE A 383 -3.90 -10.79 17.92
CA PHE A 383 -3.85 -9.32 17.96
C PHE A 383 -4.97 -8.74 18.81
N ALA A 384 -6.18 -9.30 18.71
CA ALA A 384 -7.32 -8.85 19.51
C ALA A 384 -7.12 -9.15 21.00
N SER A 385 -6.60 -10.34 21.35
CA SER A 385 -6.31 -10.66 22.75
C SER A 385 -5.25 -9.72 23.34
N LEU A 386 -4.22 -9.35 22.58
CA LEU A 386 -3.25 -8.36 23.08
C LEU A 386 -3.88 -6.97 23.20
N ASN A 387 -4.73 -6.57 22.26
CA ASN A 387 -5.29 -5.22 22.22
C ASN A 387 -6.40 -4.96 23.25
N TYR A 388 -7.13 -5.98 23.67
CA TYR A 388 -8.30 -5.84 24.56
C TYR A 388 -8.06 -6.40 25.98
N ASN A 389 -6.79 -6.46 26.40
CA ASN A 389 -6.39 -6.84 27.76
C ASN A 389 -5.50 -5.75 28.38
N PRO A 390 -6.10 -4.61 28.81
CA PRO A 390 -5.34 -3.46 29.32
C PRO A 390 -4.50 -3.78 30.57
N GLN A 391 -4.84 -4.85 31.32
CA GLN A 391 -4.03 -5.32 32.45
C GLN A 391 -2.61 -5.75 32.06
N LEU A 392 -2.35 -5.99 30.76
CA LEU A 392 -0.99 -6.25 30.26
C LEU A 392 -0.12 -4.98 30.26
N ASN A 393 -0.72 -3.80 30.40
CA ASN A 393 -0.09 -2.48 30.41
C ASN A 393 0.75 -2.21 29.16
N ILE A 394 0.23 -2.61 27.99
CA ILE A 394 0.86 -2.39 26.68
C ILE A 394 0.41 -1.01 26.17
N PRO A 395 1.33 -0.09 25.87
CA PRO A 395 0.95 1.22 25.32
C PRO A 395 0.10 1.11 24.06
N GLY A 396 -0.96 1.91 23.96
CA GLY A 396 -1.85 1.98 22.80
C GLY A 396 -2.95 0.91 22.74
N THR A 397 -2.99 -0.04 23.68
CA THR A 397 -4.09 -1.02 23.74
C THR A 397 -5.35 -0.40 24.31
N TYR A 398 -6.51 -0.94 23.95
CA TYR A 398 -7.81 -0.43 24.37
C TYR A 398 -8.03 -0.59 25.88
N ASN A 399 -8.49 0.48 26.55
CA ASN A 399 -8.80 0.46 27.98
C ASN A 399 -10.24 0.94 28.32
N GLY A 400 -11.12 1.04 27.32
CA GLY A 400 -12.51 1.43 27.56
C GLY A 400 -13.25 0.41 28.42
N ALA A 401 -14.11 0.91 29.31
CA ALA A 401 -14.93 0.06 30.18
C ALA A 401 -15.97 -0.72 29.36
N ASN A 402 -16.14 -2.01 29.68
CA ASN A 402 -17.18 -2.89 29.10
C ASN A 402 -17.06 -3.16 27.59
N PHE A 403 -15.86 -3.54 27.13
CA PHE A 403 -15.62 -3.99 25.76
C PHE A 403 -16.41 -5.27 25.40
N GLU A 404 -17.37 -5.15 24.48
CA GLU A 404 -18.08 -6.28 23.87
C GLU A 404 -17.70 -6.51 22.40
N LYS A 405 -17.59 -5.42 21.63
CA LYS A 405 -17.20 -5.43 20.21
C LYS A 405 -16.71 -4.07 19.76
N LEU A 406 -15.64 -4.03 18.98
CA LEU A 406 -15.14 -2.83 18.32
C LEU A 406 -14.65 -3.17 16.91
N SER A 407 -15.12 -2.40 15.92
CA SER A 407 -14.77 -2.58 14.51
C SER A 407 -13.43 -1.91 14.18
N SER A 408 -12.78 -2.42 13.14
CA SER A 408 -11.50 -1.88 12.68
C SER A 408 -11.67 -0.98 11.44
N LEU A 409 -10.84 0.06 11.35
CA LEU A 409 -10.64 0.88 10.15
C LEU A 409 -9.51 0.34 9.28
N THR A 410 -8.86 -0.76 9.67
CA THR A 410 -7.76 -1.34 8.91
C THR A 410 -8.20 -1.71 7.50
N ARG A 411 -9.32 -2.45 7.34
CA ARG A 411 -9.75 -3.00 6.03
C ARG A 411 -11.21 -2.77 5.72
N TYR A 412 -11.47 -2.24 4.52
CA TYR A 412 -12.76 -2.33 3.86
C TYR A 412 -12.98 -3.76 3.35
N LYS A 413 -14.06 -4.38 3.78
CA LYS A 413 -14.52 -5.71 3.36
C LYS A 413 -16.02 -5.68 3.18
N ILE A 414 -16.52 -6.39 2.18
CA ILE A 414 -17.95 -6.69 2.06
C ILE A 414 -18.14 -8.17 2.39
N TRP A 415 -18.71 -8.43 3.55
CA TRP A 415 -19.17 -9.76 3.93
C TRP A 415 -20.59 -9.98 3.42
N ILE A 416 -20.95 -11.24 3.17
CA ILE A 416 -22.32 -11.61 2.80
C ILE A 416 -23.37 -11.12 3.82
N SER A 417 -22.98 -10.98 5.09
CA SER A 417 -23.83 -10.50 6.17
C SER A 417 -24.04 -8.98 6.20
N ASN A 418 -23.31 -8.20 5.40
CA ASN A 418 -23.40 -6.73 5.43
C ASN A 418 -24.66 -6.17 4.74
N ASN A 419 -25.48 -7.02 4.11
CA ASN A 419 -26.61 -6.59 3.26
C ASN A 419 -26.19 -5.59 2.16
N LEU A 420 -24.93 -5.68 1.72
CA LEU A 420 -24.36 -4.86 0.67
C LEU A 420 -24.18 -5.70 -0.60
N SER A 421 -24.52 -5.13 -1.75
CA SER A 421 -24.29 -5.76 -3.05
C SER A 421 -22.79 -5.94 -3.31
N CYS A 422 -22.40 -7.13 -3.76
CA CYS A 422 -21.06 -7.40 -4.27
C CYS A 422 -21.08 -7.17 -5.79
N ALA A 423 -20.43 -6.12 -6.30
CA ALA A 423 -20.56 -5.76 -7.72
C ALA A 423 -19.99 -6.82 -8.67
N SER A 424 -19.01 -7.60 -8.21
CA SER A 424 -18.53 -8.78 -8.92
C SER A 424 -19.50 -9.96 -8.82
N GLY A 425 -20.42 -10.01 -7.87
CA GLY A 425 -21.22 -11.21 -7.60
C GLY A 425 -20.40 -12.44 -7.21
N GLN A 426 -19.09 -12.31 -6.97
CA GLN A 426 -18.22 -13.39 -6.53
C GLN A 426 -18.00 -13.32 -5.04
N ILE A 427 -18.30 -14.41 -4.35
CA ILE A 427 -18.10 -14.55 -2.92
C ILE A 427 -17.18 -15.74 -2.68
N VAL A 428 -16.04 -15.50 -2.03
CA VAL A 428 -15.10 -16.56 -1.67
C VAL A 428 -14.92 -16.54 -0.17
N ARG A 429 -15.38 -17.60 0.51
CA ARG A 429 -15.40 -17.74 1.97
C ARG A 429 -16.17 -16.59 2.65
N HIS A 430 -17.39 -16.34 2.17
CA HIS A 430 -18.29 -15.29 2.68
C HIS A 430 -17.83 -13.84 2.48
N ILE A 431 -16.71 -13.60 1.79
CA ILE A 431 -16.19 -12.26 1.48
C ILE A 431 -16.32 -12.01 -0.02
N CYS A 432 -16.85 -10.85 -0.40
CA CYS A 432 -16.93 -10.36 -1.77
C CYS A 432 -15.54 -10.21 -2.40
N ILE A 433 -15.40 -10.57 -3.66
CA ILE A 433 -14.27 -10.10 -4.47
C ILE A 433 -14.58 -8.70 -4.98
N LEU A 434 -13.79 -7.72 -4.56
CA LEU A 434 -14.00 -6.33 -4.93
C LEU A 434 -13.63 -6.11 -6.40
N SER A 435 -14.41 -5.25 -7.06
CA SER A 435 -14.36 -4.98 -8.50
C SER A 435 -14.62 -3.51 -8.83
N THR A 436 -14.57 -3.16 -10.12
CA THR A 436 -14.76 -1.79 -10.62
C THR A 436 -16.08 -1.19 -10.16
N GLY A 437 -17.16 -1.97 -10.09
CA GLY A 437 -18.46 -1.49 -9.62
C GLY A 437 -18.51 -1.19 -8.12
N ASP A 438 -17.53 -1.63 -7.33
CA ASP A 438 -17.45 -1.35 -5.89
C ASP A 438 -16.68 -0.05 -5.59
N LEU A 439 -15.98 0.53 -6.58
CA LEU A 439 -15.13 1.71 -6.42
C LEU A 439 -15.84 2.92 -5.78
N PRO A 440 -17.06 3.34 -6.20
CA PRO A 440 -17.70 4.52 -5.62
C PRO A 440 -17.91 4.39 -4.11
N ARG A 441 -18.39 3.22 -3.66
CA ARG A 441 -18.66 2.98 -2.24
C ARG A 441 -17.38 2.78 -1.44
N MET A 442 -16.43 2.02 -1.99
CA MET A 442 -15.21 1.66 -1.30
C MET A 442 -14.26 2.86 -1.13
N THR A 443 -14.11 3.70 -2.14
CA THR A 443 -13.20 4.86 -2.10
C THR A 443 -13.69 6.00 -1.19
N ASN A 444 -14.98 5.99 -0.84
CA ASN A 444 -15.59 6.88 0.15
C ASN A 444 -15.54 6.32 1.59
N SER A 445 -15.03 5.10 1.78
CA SER A 445 -14.86 4.51 3.11
C SER A 445 -13.72 5.16 3.90
N PRO A 446 -13.80 5.28 5.23
CA PRO A 446 -12.69 5.69 6.07
C PRO A 446 -11.62 4.60 6.27
N ALA A 447 -11.75 3.45 5.60
CA ALA A 447 -10.81 2.35 5.76
C ALA A 447 -9.48 2.64 5.04
N MET A 448 -8.37 2.20 5.63
CA MET A 448 -7.03 2.45 5.08
C MET A 448 -6.72 1.63 3.81
N PHE A 449 -7.20 0.38 3.78
CA PHE A 449 -6.99 -0.56 2.67
C PHE A 449 -8.27 -1.34 2.42
N ALA A 450 -8.34 -2.03 1.29
CA ALA A 450 -9.46 -2.88 0.91
C ALA A 450 -9.04 -4.32 0.66
N ASN A 451 -9.94 -5.25 0.99
CA ASN A 451 -9.76 -6.69 0.82
C ASN A 451 -11.06 -7.32 0.25
N LYS A 452 -11.02 -8.12 -0.83
CA LYS A 452 -9.86 -8.63 -1.58
C LYS A 452 -10.02 -8.44 -3.08
N PHE A 453 -8.89 -8.34 -3.77
CA PHE A 453 -8.81 -8.15 -5.22
C PHE A 453 -8.05 -9.28 -5.91
N PHE A 454 -8.37 -9.47 -7.20
CA PHE A 454 -7.68 -10.39 -8.08
C PHE A 454 -7.57 -9.78 -9.47
N LEU A 455 -6.35 -9.55 -9.96
CA LEU A 455 -6.11 -8.90 -11.26
C LEU A 455 -6.80 -9.62 -12.42
N HIS A 456 -6.79 -10.95 -12.39
CA HIS A 456 -7.41 -11.76 -13.43
C HIS A 456 -8.95 -11.73 -13.42
N GLN A 457 -9.56 -11.11 -12.41
CA GLN A 457 -11.01 -10.91 -12.34
C GLN A 457 -11.36 -9.47 -12.72
N ASP A 458 -10.63 -8.51 -12.18
CA ASP A 458 -10.84 -7.09 -12.47
C ASP A 458 -9.56 -6.27 -12.23
N ARG A 459 -8.75 -6.10 -13.28
CA ARG A 459 -7.57 -5.22 -13.24
C ARG A 459 -7.90 -3.73 -13.37
N VAL A 460 -9.09 -3.40 -13.87
CA VAL A 460 -9.54 -2.01 -14.05
C VAL A 460 -9.73 -1.36 -12.68
N ALA A 461 -10.27 -2.10 -11.72
CA ALA A 461 -10.39 -1.66 -10.33
C ALA A 461 -9.04 -1.21 -9.75
N ILE A 462 -7.99 -2.02 -9.90
CA ILE A 462 -6.64 -1.67 -9.43
C ILE A 462 -6.07 -0.49 -10.22
N GLY A 463 -6.29 -0.45 -11.54
CA GLY A 463 -5.85 0.68 -12.37
C GLY A 463 -6.43 2.02 -11.92
N CYS A 464 -7.73 2.05 -11.61
CA CYS A 464 -8.38 3.26 -11.11
C CYS A 464 -7.95 3.66 -9.71
N LEU A 465 -7.70 2.68 -8.81
CA LEU A 465 -7.14 2.98 -7.49
C LEU A 465 -5.73 3.55 -7.57
N GLU A 466 -4.87 3.00 -8.44
CA GLU A 466 -3.54 3.54 -8.67
C GLU A 466 -3.58 4.96 -9.20
N GLU A 467 -4.41 5.22 -10.22
CA GLU A 467 -4.58 6.56 -10.77
C GLU A 467 -5.01 7.57 -9.70
N ARG A 468 -6.05 7.23 -8.93
CA ARG A 468 -6.53 8.08 -7.84
C ARG A 468 -5.43 8.35 -6.81
N LEU A 469 -4.68 7.34 -6.41
CA LEU A 469 -3.64 7.48 -5.37
C LEU A 469 -2.42 8.26 -5.85
N TYR A 470 -2.01 8.09 -7.11
CA TYR A 470 -0.96 8.94 -7.69
C TYR A 470 -1.41 10.39 -7.83
N ASN A 471 -2.63 10.64 -8.31
CA ASN A 471 -3.18 12.00 -8.42
C ASN A 471 -3.30 12.66 -7.05
N ASN A 472 -3.85 11.96 -6.05
CA ASN A 472 -3.91 12.47 -4.67
C ASN A 472 -2.50 12.76 -4.12
N THR A 473 -1.54 11.84 -4.31
CA THR A 473 -0.16 12.04 -3.84
C THR A 473 0.49 13.28 -4.47
N ARG A 474 0.25 13.51 -5.77
CA ARG A 474 0.69 14.73 -6.46
C ARG A 474 0.05 15.96 -5.84
N ASP A 475 -1.27 15.96 -5.72
CA ASP A 475 -2.03 17.13 -5.25
C ASP A 475 -1.71 17.47 -3.79
N GLU A 476 -1.44 16.46 -2.95
CA GLU A 476 -0.94 16.62 -1.58
C GLU A 476 0.47 17.22 -1.55
N CYS A 477 1.41 16.76 -2.40
CA CYS A 477 2.76 17.36 -2.48
C CYS A 477 2.68 18.83 -2.91
N LEU A 478 1.79 19.14 -3.86
CA LEU A 478 1.59 20.50 -4.38
C LEU A 478 0.76 21.39 -3.44
N GLY A 479 0.25 20.87 -2.32
CA GLY A 479 -0.62 21.62 -1.40
C GLY A 479 -2.01 21.93 -1.95
N LEU A 480 -2.42 21.28 -3.05
CA LEU A 480 -3.74 21.42 -3.67
C LEU A 480 -4.82 20.59 -2.96
N LYS A 481 -4.39 19.59 -2.17
CA LYS A 481 -5.28 18.69 -1.43
C LYS A 481 -4.82 18.58 0.02
N SER A 482 -5.75 18.83 0.94
CA SER A 482 -5.59 18.62 2.38
C SER A 482 -6.37 17.39 2.85
N PHE A 483 -5.98 16.80 3.98
CA PHE A 483 -6.65 15.66 4.59
C PHE A 483 -7.15 16.00 6.00
N ASN A 484 -8.44 15.77 6.26
CA ASN A 484 -9.06 16.05 7.56
C ASN A 484 -9.01 14.81 8.47
N THR A 485 -8.34 14.94 9.61
CA THR A 485 -8.15 13.85 10.60
C THR A 485 -9.26 13.75 11.65
N SER A 486 -10.20 14.69 11.70
CA SER A 486 -11.19 14.82 12.78
C SER A 486 -12.00 13.54 13.05
N PHE A 487 -12.35 12.79 12.00
CA PHE A 487 -13.05 11.51 12.14
C PHE A 487 -12.21 10.48 12.91
N TYR A 488 -10.91 10.41 12.62
CA TYR A 488 -9.98 9.44 13.19
C TYR A 488 -9.61 9.78 14.63
N GLU A 489 -9.46 11.05 14.95
CA GLU A 489 -9.13 11.53 16.30
C GLU A 489 -10.25 11.24 17.32
N LYS A 490 -11.51 11.20 16.86
CA LYS A 490 -12.71 10.97 17.68
C LYS A 490 -13.08 9.50 17.82
N GLN A 491 -12.28 8.57 17.29
CA GLN A 491 -12.58 7.15 17.40
C GLN A 491 -12.47 6.67 18.85
N ASP A 492 -13.37 5.78 19.26
CA ASP A 492 -13.43 5.26 20.62
C ASP A 492 -12.09 4.64 21.09
N PHE A 493 -11.43 3.88 20.23
CA PHE A 493 -10.13 3.27 20.55
C PHE A 493 -8.98 4.27 20.66
N VAL A 494 -9.13 5.49 20.13
CA VAL A 494 -8.13 6.57 20.27
C VAL A 494 -8.33 7.30 21.59
N LEU A 495 -9.59 7.51 21.99
CA LEU A 495 -9.94 8.18 23.25
C LEU A 495 -9.68 7.28 24.46
N HIS A 496 -9.86 5.96 24.30
CA HIS A 496 -9.74 4.96 25.37
C HIS A 496 -8.58 4.00 25.11
N GLN A 497 -7.36 4.51 25.26
CA GLN A 497 -6.13 3.73 25.14
C GLN A 497 -5.27 3.80 26.41
N VAL A 498 -4.49 2.74 26.64
CA VAL A 498 -3.40 2.75 27.64
C VAL A 498 -2.34 3.76 27.18
N PRO A 499 -2.01 4.78 27.99
CA PRO A 499 -1.07 5.82 27.57
C PRO A 499 0.35 5.27 27.36
N PRO A 500 1.16 5.92 26.50
CA PRO A 500 2.60 5.66 26.45
C PRO A 500 3.24 5.97 27.82
N ARG A 501 4.22 5.13 28.19
CA ARG A 501 5.03 5.34 29.40
C ARG A 501 6.12 6.38 29.18
#